data_AF-A0AAE3ZUL1-F1
#
_entry.id   AF-A0AAE3ZUL1-F1
#
_cell.length_a   1.000
_cell.length_b   1.000
_cell.length_c   1.000
_cell.angle_alpha   90.00
_cell.angle_beta   90.00
_cell.angle_gamma   90.00
#
_symmetry.space_group_name_H-M   'P 1'
#
loop_
_entity.id
_entity.type
_entity.pdbx_description
1 polymer ?
#
loop_
_entity_poly.entity_id
_entity_poly.type
_entity_poly.pdbx_seq_one_letter_code
_entity_poly.pdbx_strand_id
1 'polypeptide(L)'
;MAAGPVLGGVQGQGVRPKRTAVIDLYTRTPEDTTVVCVDELGPLIPRVYPAQPGWTADGNRVKEEVAYWREPEKTWVYGGLRIHDGHAVTMCADRRNSLCYQNFLALLETDNPVGQIVVVTDNLSSHTSVSTRAWLTEVISTRTCGAVLL
;
A
#
# COMPACT_ATOMS: atom_id res chain seq x y z
N MET A 1 10.10 24.10 -23.34
CA MET A 1 8.94 23.19 -23.31
C MET A 1 9.46 21.78 -23.50
N ALA A 2 9.38 20.93 -22.48
CA ALA A 2 9.86 19.55 -22.59
C ALA A 2 8.87 18.75 -23.43
N ALA A 3 9.37 18.02 -24.42
CA ALA A 3 8.57 17.14 -25.27
C ALA A 3 7.93 16.04 -24.39
N GLY A 4 6.63 15.80 -24.60
CA GLY A 4 5.91 14.71 -23.95
C GLY A 4 6.52 13.34 -24.28
N PRO A 5 6.35 12.33 -23.42
CA PRO A 5 6.97 11.03 -23.64
C PRO A 5 6.39 10.38 -24.90
N VAL A 6 7.26 10.16 -25.89
CA VAL A 6 6.99 9.31 -27.04
C VAL A 6 6.97 7.87 -26.55
N LEU A 7 5.80 7.26 -26.41
CA LEU A 7 5.68 5.82 -26.31
C LEU A 7 5.91 5.23 -27.71
N GLY A 8 7.19 5.11 -28.06
CA GLY A 8 7.65 4.43 -29.26
C GLY A 8 7.29 2.95 -29.21
N GLY A 9 6.71 2.47 -30.31
CA GLY A 9 6.32 1.07 -30.50
C GLY A 9 7.51 0.13 -30.37
N VAL A 10 7.48 -0.71 -29.34
CA VAL A 10 8.22 -1.97 -29.30
C VAL A 10 7.26 -3.02 -28.76
N GLN A 11 6.81 -3.90 -29.64
CA GLN A 11 6.15 -5.16 -29.28
C GLN A 11 7.18 -6.05 -28.56
N GLY A 12 7.30 -5.89 -27.25
CA GLY A 12 7.95 -6.85 -26.38
C GLY A 12 7.01 -8.01 -26.08
N GLN A 13 7.57 -9.22 -25.90
CA GLN A 13 6.84 -10.46 -25.60
C GLN A 13 5.65 -10.24 -24.66
N GLY A 14 4.45 -10.58 -25.16
CA GLY A 14 3.12 -10.52 -24.53
C GLY A 14 3.08 -9.86 -23.15
N VAL A 15 2.67 -8.59 -23.09
CA VAL A 15 2.39 -7.93 -21.81
C VAL A 15 1.39 -8.79 -21.04
N ARG A 16 1.81 -9.31 -19.87
CA ARG A 16 0.94 -10.12 -19.01
C ARG A 16 -0.35 -9.33 -18.75
N PRO A 17 -1.56 -9.84 -19.06
CA PRO A 17 -2.80 -9.06 -19.01
C PRO A 17 -3.01 -8.29 -17.71
N LYS A 18 -2.65 -8.93 -16.58
CA LYS A 18 -2.67 -8.33 -15.24
C LYS A 18 -1.82 -7.06 -15.12
N ARG A 19 -0.58 -7.09 -15.65
CA ARG A 19 0.33 -5.93 -15.63
C ARG A 19 -0.24 -4.78 -16.44
N THR A 20 -0.79 -5.07 -17.62
CA THR A 20 -1.44 -4.04 -18.46
C THR A 20 -2.58 -3.37 -17.71
N ALA A 21 -3.45 -4.16 -17.07
CA ALA A 21 -4.59 -3.63 -16.32
C ALA A 21 -4.15 -2.69 -15.16
N VAL A 22 -3.10 -3.06 -14.41
CA VAL A 22 -2.55 -2.19 -13.36
C VAL A 22 -1.98 -0.90 -13.95
N ILE A 23 -1.18 -0.99 -15.02
CA ILE A 23 -0.61 0.19 -15.68
C ILE A 23 -1.72 1.12 -16.19
N ASP A 24 -2.78 0.55 -16.77
CA ASP A 24 -3.93 1.30 -17.28
C ASP A 24 -4.66 2.02 -16.14
N LEU A 25 -4.89 1.37 -14.99
CA LEU A 25 -5.48 2.03 -13.82
C LEU A 25 -4.64 3.23 -13.34
N TYR A 26 -3.30 3.09 -13.35
CA TYR A 26 -2.40 4.14 -12.86
C TYR A 26 -2.21 5.30 -13.84
N THR A 27 -2.30 5.03 -15.14
CA THR A 27 -2.00 6.03 -16.18
C THR A 27 -3.25 6.61 -16.83
N ARG A 28 -4.37 5.88 -16.79
CA ARG A 28 -5.65 6.19 -17.40
C ARG A 28 -6.78 5.84 -16.43
N THR A 29 -6.71 6.44 -15.24
CA THR A 29 -7.73 6.27 -14.20
C THR A 29 -9.12 6.61 -14.77
N PRO A 30 -10.12 5.73 -14.60
CA PRO A 30 -11.49 6.03 -15.03
C PRO A 30 -12.07 7.26 -14.32
N GLU A 31 -13.06 7.90 -14.95
CA GLU A 31 -13.82 8.98 -14.31
C GLU A 31 -14.51 8.48 -13.04
N ASP A 32 -14.72 9.39 -12.09
CA ASP A 32 -15.33 9.13 -10.78
C ASP A 32 -14.69 7.94 -10.01
N THR A 33 -13.40 7.66 -10.27
CA THR A 33 -12.66 6.55 -9.66
C THR A 33 -11.41 7.02 -8.94
N THR A 34 -11.28 6.59 -7.69
CA THR A 34 -10.05 6.72 -6.90
C THR A 34 -9.27 5.41 -6.95
N VAL A 35 -8.07 5.45 -7.55
CA VAL A 35 -7.15 4.30 -7.55
C VAL A 35 -6.16 4.44 -6.39
N VAL A 36 -6.11 3.42 -5.54
CA VAL A 36 -5.21 3.34 -4.39
C VAL A 36 -4.35 2.08 -4.53
N CYS A 37 -3.03 2.21 -4.45
CA CYS A 37 -2.16 1.04 -4.27
C CYS A 37 -1.96 0.79 -2.77
N VAL A 38 -2.09 -0.47 -2.37
CA VAL A 38 -2.07 -0.90 -0.97
C VAL A 38 -0.97 -1.93 -0.76
N ASP A 39 -0.25 -1.80 0.36
CA ASP A 39 0.77 -2.74 0.80
C ASP A 39 0.84 -2.80 2.33
N GLU A 40 1.49 -3.84 2.84
CA GLU A 40 1.78 -4.02 4.26
C GLU A 40 3.27 -4.14 4.55
N LEU A 41 3.72 -3.38 5.53
CA LEU A 41 5.07 -3.49 6.08
C LEU A 41 5.04 -4.12 7.47
N GLY A 42 5.70 -5.27 7.62
CA GLY A 42 5.99 -5.84 8.94
C GLY A 42 6.34 -7.33 8.95
N PRO A 43 6.57 -7.92 10.15
CA PRO A 43 6.52 -7.24 11.45
C PRO A 43 7.66 -6.21 11.61
N LEU A 44 7.30 -5.01 12.03
CA LEU A 44 8.21 -3.97 12.48
C LEU A 44 8.38 -4.07 13.99
N ILE A 45 9.61 -3.91 14.45
CA ILE A 45 9.93 -3.68 15.86
C ILE A 45 10.42 -2.23 15.91
N PRO A 46 9.59 -1.27 16.36
CA PRO A 46 10.01 0.12 16.49
C PRO A 46 11.24 0.17 17.41
N ARG A 47 12.31 0.79 16.92
CA ARG A 47 13.52 1.01 17.72
C ARG A 47 13.76 2.49 17.81
N VAL A 48 13.89 2.97 19.05
CA VAL A 48 14.46 4.28 19.31
C VAL A 48 15.97 4.08 19.32
N TYR A 49 16.62 4.36 18.20
CA TYR A 49 18.06 4.62 18.24
C TYR A 49 18.20 6.05 18.74
N PRO A 50 18.83 6.30 19.90
CA PRO A 50 19.18 7.66 20.26
C PRO A 50 20.06 8.18 19.13
N ALA A 51 19.55 9.11 18.34
CA ALA A 51 20.38 9.75 17.35
C ALA A 51 21.49 10.47 18.12
N GLN A 52 22.71 9.97 18.06
CA GLN A 52 23.87 10.82 18.26
C GLN A 52 24.28 11.32 16.87
N PRO A 53 23.72 12.45 16.39
CA PRO A 53 24.33 13.13 15.27
C PRO A 53 25.74 13.54 15.72
N GLY A 54 26.75 12.93 15.11
CA GLY A 54 28.11 13.16 15.54
C GLY A 54 29.14 12.50 14.63
N TRP A 55 30.23 13.22 14.47
CA TRP A 55 31.51 12.66 14.06
C TRP A 55 32.34 12.48 15.33
N THR A 56 33.08 11.38 15.43
CA THR A 56 34.14 11.28 16.44
C THR A 56 35.19 12.37 16.19
N ALA A 57 35.99 12.71 17.19
CA ALA A 57 37.08 13.69 17.04
C ALA A 57 38.02 13.35 15.86
N ASP A 58 38.18 12.06 15.57
CA ASP A 58 38.99 11.54 14.47
C ASP A 58 38.26 11.49 13.12
N GLY A 59 37.09 12.12 12.99
CA GLY A 59 36.37 12.26 11.72
C GLY A 59 35.63 11.01 11.25
N ASN A 60 35.23 10.11 12.17
CA ASN A 60 34.43 8.93 11.83
C ASN A 60 32.96 9.13 12.21
N ARG A 61 32.04 8.62 11.39
CA ARG A 61 30.61 8.58 11.75
C ARG A 61 30.44 7.73 13.01
N VAL A 62 29.74 8.25 14.02
CA VAL A 62 29.37 7.46 15.22
C VAL A 62 28.52 6.27 14.77
N LYS A 63 28.96 5.06 15.15
CA LYS A 63 28.27 3.81 14.84
C LYS A 63 27.59 3.29 16.10
N GLU A 64 26.32 2.95 15.99
CA GLU A 64 25.61 2.18 16.99
C GLU A 64 25.82 0.70 16.72
N GLU A 65 26.01 -0.11 17.77
CA GLU A 65 26.11 -1.55 17.63
C GLU A 65 24.75 -2.12 17.20
N VAL A 66 24.76 -3.02 16.21
CA VAL A 66 23.52 -3.65 15.74
C VAL A 66 23.04 -4.63 16.80
N ALA A 67 22.06 -4.21 17.58
CA ALA A 67 21.38 -5.08 18.53
C ALA A 67 20.57 -6.18 17.81
N TYR A 68 20.99 -7.44 17.95
CA TYR A 68 20.29 -8.60 17.40
C TYR A 68 19.20 -9.17 18.33
N TRP A 69 18.81 -8.46 19.38
CA TRP A 69 17.70 -8.88 20.22
C TRP A 69 16.37 -8.37 19.65
N ARG A 70 15.29 -9.14 19.83
CA ARG A 70 13.94 -8.85 19.31
C ARG A 70 13.04 -8.53 20.49
N GLU A 71 12.53 -7.31 20.57
CA GLU A 71 11.44 -7.03 21.52
C GLU A 71 10.24 -7.93 21.15
N PRO A 72 9.41 -8.32 22.15
CA PRO A 72 8.20 -9.09 21.89
C PRO A 72 7.15 -8.26 21.13
N GLU A 73 7.21 -6.93 21.27
CA GLU A 73 6.31 -5.99 20.61
C GLU A 73 6.60 -5.94 19.10
N LYS A 74 5.56 -6.23 18.32
CA LYS A 74 5.59 -6.16 16.87
C LYS A 74 4.40 -5.35 16.41
N THR A 75 4.62 -4.54 15.39
CA THR A 75 3.56 -3.83 14.69
C THR A 75 3.64 -4.11 13.20
N TRP A 76 2.51 -3.95 12.53
CA TRP A 76 2.40 -3.95 11.08
C TRP A 76 1.85 -2.60 10.68
N VAL A 77 2.30 -2.09 9.54
CA VAL A 77 1.77 -0.86 8.95
C VAL A 77 1.10 -1.25 7.65
N TYR A 78 -0.19 -0.96 7.56
CA TYR A 78 -0.91 -0.94 6.29
C TYR A 78 -0.75 0.45 5.69
N GLY A 79 -0.44 0.53 4.41
CA GLY A 79 -0.27 1.78 3.68
C GLY A 79 -1.05 1.77 2.38
N GLY A 80 -1.70 2.87 2.07
CA GLY A 80 -2.49 3.08 0.87
C GLY A 80 -2.10 4.41 0.24
N LEU A 81 -1.62 4.39 -1.01
CA LEU A 81 -1.23 5.59 -1.75
C LEU A 81 -2.22 5.81 -2.89
N ARG A 82 -2.87 6.97 -2.87
CA ARG A 82 -3.74 7.44 -3.94
C ARG A 82 -2.87 7.90 -5.11
N ILE A 83 -3.07 7.27 -6.27
CA ILE A 83 -2.13 7.41 -7.39
C ILE A 83 -2.16 8.79 -8.03
N HIS A 84 -3.33 9.44 -8.02
CA HIS A 84 -3.52 10.68 -8.80
C HIS A 84 -2.92 11.93 -8.13
N ASP A 85 -2.96 12.01 -6.80
CA ASP A 85 -2.55 13.19 -6.01
C ASP A 85 -1.45 12.87 -4.98
N GLY A 86 -1.10 11.60 -4.79
CA GLY A 86 -0.12 11.17 -3.81
C GLY A 86 -0.62 11.19 -2.36
N HIS A 87 -1.93 11.34 -2.11
CA HIS A 87 -2.48 11.27 -0.76
C HIS A 87 -2.28 9.87 -0.18
N ALA A 88 -1.78 9.80 1.06
CA ALA A 88 -1.44 8.54 1.70
C ALA A 88 -2.25 8.34 2.99
N VAL A 89 -2.78 7.13 3.14
CA VAL A 89 -3.47 6.66 4.35
C VAL A 89 -2.65 5.52 4.94
N THR A 90 -2.38 5.59 6.25
CA THR A 90 -1.63 4.55 6.96
C THR A 90 -2.35 4.11 8.21
N MET A 91 -2.25 2.83 8.55
CA MET A 91 -2.81 2.27 9.78
C MET A 91 -1.84 1.27 10.41
N CYS A 92 -1.52 1.48 11.69
CA CYS A 92 -0.79 0.49 12.47
C CYS A 92 -1.73 -0.62 12.95
N ALA A 93 -1.24 -1.86 12.96
CA ALA A 93 -1.95 -3.04 13.44
C ALA A 93 -1.04 -3.91 14.30
N ASP A 94 -1.64 -4.69 15.20
CA ASP A 94 -0.93 -5.65 16.06
C ASP A 94 -0.66 -6.99 15.35
N ARG A 95 -1.28 -7.23 14.19
CA ARG A 95 -1.17 -8.46 13.38
C ARG A 95 -1.39 -8.16 11.90
N ARG A 96 -0.89 -9.05 11.02
CA ARG A 96 -1.24 -9.10 9.59
C ARG A 96 -2.26 -10.21 9.35
N ASN A 97 -3.54 -9.86 9.33
CA ASN A 97 -4.64 -10.79 9.11
C ASN A 97 -5.81 -10.11 8.37
N SER A 98 -6.85 -10.89 8.05
CA SER A 98 -8.02 -10.41 7.32
C SER A 98 -8.79 -9.30 8.04
N LEU A 99 -8.90 -9.36 9.38
CA LEU A 99 -9.62 -8.35 10.16
C LEU A 99 -8.91 -7.00 10.12
N CYS A 100 -7.59 -6.98 10.33
CA CYS A 100 -6.79 -5.77 10.21
C CYS A 100 -6.86 -5.21 8.78
N TYR A 101 -6.83 -6.07 7.76
CA TYR A 101 -7.00 -5.63 6.37
C TYR A 101 -8.39 -5.01 6.12
N GLN A 102 -9.48 -5.61 6.61
CA GLN A 102 -10.83 -5.05 6.50
C GLN A 102 -10.96 -3.69 7.19
N ASN A 103 -10.38 -3.53 8.39
CA ASN A 103 -10.34 -2.24 9.08
C ASN A 103 -9.59 -1.17 8.26
N PHE A 104 -8.51 -1.56 7.57
CA PHE A 104 -7.79 -0.65 6.69
C PHE A 104 -8.63 -0.24 5.47
N LEU A 105 -9.34 -1.19 4.85
CA LEU A 105 -10.25 -0.89 3.74
C LEU A 105 -11.38 0.06 4.16
N ALA A 106 -11.94 -0.10 5.36
CA ALA A 106 -12.94 0.83 5.90
C ALA A 106 -12.37 2.24 6.12
N LEU A 107 -11.09 2.35 6.52
CA LEU A 107 -10.41 3.63 6.64
C LEU A 107 -10.22 4.30 5.26
N LEU A 108 -9.85 3.52 4.24
CA LEU A 108 -9.77 4.02 2.86
C LEU A 108 -11.13 4.51 2.35
N GLU A 109 -12.23 3.79 2.63
CA GLU A 109 -13.57 4.23 2.26
C GLU A 109 -13.95 5.56 2.94
N THR A 110 -13.62 5.69 4.22
CA THR A 110 -13.88 6.93 4.99
C THR A 110 -13.10 8.12 4.43
N ASP A 111 -11.85 7.89 3.99
CA ASP A 111 -10.97 8.91 3.40
C ASP A 111 -11.35 9.29 1.96
N ASN A 112 -12.11 8.43 1.27
CA ASN A 112 -12.51 8.59 -0.13
C ASN A 112 -14.03 8.45 -0.27
N PRO A 113 -14.81 9.40 0.28
CA PRO A 113 -16.27 9.26 0.44
C PRO A 113 -17.07 9.38 -0.87
N VAL A 114 -16.43 9.71 -1.99
CA VAL A 114 -17.08 9.98 -3.28
C VAL A 114 -16.47 9.12 -4.37
N GLY A 115 -17.32 8.61 -5.26
CA GLY A 115 -16.90 7.82 -6.42
C GLY A 115 -16.58 6.37 -6.05
N GLN A 116 -16.06 5.64 -7.04
CA GLN A 116 -15.59 4.27 -6.88
C GLN A 116 -14.17 4.25 -6.35
N ILE A 117 -13.84 3.32 -5.46
CA ILE A 117 -12.45 3.07 -5.06
C ILE A 117 -12.00 1.74 -5.67
N VAL A 118 -10.86 1.79 -6.38
CA VAL A 118 -10.15 0.62 -6.89
C VAL A 118 -8.88 0.43 -6.08
N VAL A 119 -8.78 -0.70 -5.39
CA VAL A 119 -7.63 -1.06 -4.56
C VAL A 119 -6.75 -2.05 -5.30
N VAL A 120 -5.53 -1.64 -5.64
CA VAL A 120 -4.49 -2.52 -6.20
C VAL A 120 -3.61 -3.03 -5.06
N THR A 121 -3.60 -4.34 -4.86
CA THR A 121 -2.88 -5.01 -3.76
C THR A 121 -2.25 -6.30 -4.25
N ASP A 122 -1.30 -6.87 -3.51
CA ASP A 122 -0.75 -8.18 -3.84
C ASP A 122 -1.75 -9.33 -3.58
N ASN A 123 -1.32 -10.57 -3.85
CA ASN A 123 -2.15 -11.77 -3.70
C ASN A 123 -2.07 -12.44 -2.32
N LEU A 124 -1.76 -11.68 -1.26
CA LEU A 124 -1.69 -12.24 0.09
C LEU A 124 -3.02 -12.91 0.49
N SER A 125 -2.93 -14.01 1.24
CA SER A 125 -4.09 -14.84 1.59
C SER A 125 -5.15 -14.10 2.43
N SER A 126 -4.75 -13.08 3.20
CA SER A 126 -5.67 -12.20 3.92
C SER A 126 -6.57 -11.37 2.98
N HIS A 127 -6.10 -11.03 1.78
CA HIS A 127 -6.84 -10.19 0.82
C HIS A 127 -7.96 -10.97 0.13
N THR A 128 -7.75 -12.28 -0.06
CA THR A 128 -8.70 -13.18 -0.76
C THR A 128 -9.41 -14.15 0.17
N SER A 129 -9.24 -14.01 1.50
CA SER A 129 -9.86 -14.90 2.48
C SER A 129 -11.39 -14.92 2.35
N VAL A 130 -12.02 -16.03 2.75
CA VAL A 130 -13.50 -16.14 2.74
C VAL A 130 -14.12 -15.00 3.54
N SER A 131 -13.54 -14.68 4.71
CA SER A 131 -13.97 -13.55 5.54
C SER A 131 -13.89 -12.22 4.79
N THR A 132 -12.77 -11.95 4.11
CA THR A 132 -12.59 -10.69 3.35
C THR A 132 -13.55 -10.57 2.18
N ARG A 133 -13.79 -11.66 1.44
CA ARG A 133 -14.73 -11.67 0.32
C ARG A 133 -16.19 -11.52 0.76
N ALA A 134 -16.58 -12.17 1.86
CA ALA A 134 -17.90 -12.00 2.47
C ALA A 134 -18.08 -10.54 2.92
N TRP A 135 -17.10 -9.99 3.64
CA TRP A 135 -17.11 -8.60 4.09
C TRP A 135 -17.23 -7.60 2.93
N LEU A 136 -16.49 -7.80 1.82
CA LEU A 136 -16.60 -6.97 0.63
C LEU A 136 -18.02 -6.97 0.03
N THR A 137 -18.70 -8.12 0.08
CA THR A 137 -20.05 -8.29 -0.47
C THR A 137 -21.13 -7.74 0.46
N GLU A 138 -20.95 -7.90 1.77
CA GLU A 138 -21.96 -7.52 2.78
C GLU A 138 -21.86 -6.05 3.19
N VAL A 139 -20.63 -5.54 3.36
CA VAL A 139 -20.37 -4.23 3.94
C VAL A 139 -20.10 -3.19 2.84
N ILE A 140 -19.29 -3.55 1.85
CA ILE A 140 -18.86 -2.62 0.80
C ILE A 140 -19.85 -2.53 -0.39
N SER A 141 -20.55 -3.61 -0.75
CA SER A 141 -21.51 -3.61 -1.88
C SER A 141 -22.67 -2.62 -1.71
N THR A 142 -22.96 -2.17 -0.48
CA THR A 142 -24.00 -1.17 -0.21
C THR A 142 -23.50 0.28 -0.30
N ARG A 143 -22.19 0.50 -0.49
CA ARG A 143 -21.53 1.82 -0.52
C ARG A 143 -20.38 1.81 -1.53
N THR A 144 -20.70 2.11 -2.78
CA THR A 144 -19.81 2.65 -3.85
C THR A 144 -18.36 2.13 -3.98
N CYS A 145 -17.99 0.93 -3.52
CA CYS A 145 -16.61 0.45 -3.60
C CYS A 145 -16.50 -0.78 -4.53
N GLY A 146 -15.66 -0.68 -5.55
CA GLY A 146 -15.33 -1.78 -6.46
C GLY A 146 -13.87 -2.19 -6.28
N ALA A 147 -13.59 -3.04 -5.30
CA ALA A 147 -12.23 -3.53 -5.09
C ALA A 147 -11.83 -4.50 -6.23
N VAL A 148 -11.11 -4.00 -7.23
CA VAL A 148 -10.46 -4.85 -8.23
C VAL A 148 -9.15 -5.37 -7.63
N LEU A 149 -9.23 -6.50 -6.94
CA LEU A 149 -8.06 -7.23 -6.50
C LEU A 149 -7.29 -7.72 -7.75
N LEU A 150 -6.23 -7.01 -8.13
CA LEU A 150 -5.25 -7.52 -9.09
C LEU A 150 -4.06 -8.10 -8.36
#